data_AF-A0AAV2PT53-F1
#
_entry.id   AF-A0AAV2PT53-F1
#
_cell.length_a   1.000
_cell.length_b   1.000
_cell.length_c   1.000
_cell.angle_alpha   90.00
_cell.angle_beta   90.00
_cell.angle_gamma   90.00
#
_symmetry.space_group_name_H-M   'P 1'
#
loop_
_entity.id
_entity.type
_entity.pdbx_description
1 polymer ?
#
loop_
_entity_poly.entity_id
_entity_poly.type
_entity_poly.pdbx_seq_one_letter_code
_entity_poly.pdbx_strand_id
1 'polypeptide(L)'
;MRMLKNIDKLQQIAPLNILTFVHILRCLYQVVISYFGMSLDPEYETYIKKFKDVYMDLGISITPKVHILTENVLDFSKEYGNSLSWYSEQALESSHHDFLRNCWEKQSYKRLLGRPDYAQNLKAAVIA
;
A
#
# COMPACT_ATOMS: atom_id res chain seq x y z
N MET A 1 2.91 5.50 6.15
CA MET A 1 3.52 4.49 7.06
C MET A 1 4.08 5.13 8.33
N ARG A 2 3.27 5.25 9.39
CA ARG A 2 3.73 5.84 10.68
C ARG A 2 4.57 4.87 11.51
N MET A 3 4.25 3.58 11.46
CA MET A 3 4.94 2.54 12.22
C MET A 3 6.40 2.35 11.75
N LEU A 4 6.63 2.21 10.43
CA LEU A 4 8.00 2.05 9.92
C LEU A 4 8.93 3.26 10.20
N LYS A 5 8.38 4.46 10.33
CA LYS A 5 9.15 5.66 10.72
C LYS A 5 9.52 5.71 12.21
N ASN A 6 8.96 4.81 13.03
CA ASN A 6 9.15 4.79 14.48
C ASN A 6 9.69 3.41 14.96
N ILE A 7 10.41 2.68 14.10
CA ILE A 7 10.96 1.36 14.45
C ILE A 7 11.90 1.41 15.65
N ASP A 8 12.68 2.48 15.81
CA ASP A 8 13.57 2.62 16.98
C ASP A 8 12.79 2.67 18.30
N LYS A 9 11.63 3.34 18.31
CA LYS A 9 10.74 3.36 19.48
C LYS A 9 10.13 1.99 19.73
N LEU A 10 9.77 1.26 18.66
CA LEU A 10 9.27 -0.11 18.77
C LEU A 10 10.34 -1.02 19.37
N GLN A 11 11.60 -0.90 18.95
CA GLN A 11 12.72 -1.68 19.46
C GLN A 11 12.96 -1.45 20.96
N GLN A 12 12.78 -0.22 21.45
CA GLN A 12 12.96 0.13 22.86
C GLN A 12 11.91 -0.51 23.78
N ILE A 13 10.70 -0.74 23.29
CA ILE A 13 9.58 -1.31 24.07
C ILE A 13 9.34 -2.79 23.77
N ALA A 14 10.00 -3.33 22.76
CA ALA A 14 9.81 -4.70 22.30
C ALA A 14 10.46 -5.71 23.26
N PRO A 15 9.73 -6.75 23.72
CA PRO A 15 10.37 -7.86 24.41
C PRO A 15 11.31 -8.64 23.48
N LEU A 16 12.29 -9.34 24.07
CA LEU A 16 13.35 -10.05 23.35
C LEU A 16 12.80 -11.02 22.28
N ASN A 17 11.70 -11.69 22.57
CA ASN A 17 11.09 -12.69 21.70
C ASN A 17 10.49 -12.10 20.41
N ILE A 18 10.29 -10.77 20.32
CA ILE A 18 9.77 -10.13 19.10
C ILE A 18 10.82 -9.30 18.36
N LEU A 19 12.07 -9.27 18.80
CA LEU A 19 13.12 -8.46 18.16
C LEU A 19 13.41 -8.87 16.72
N THR A 20 13.21 -10.14 16.37
CA THR A 20 13.28 -10.63 14.99
C THR A 20 12.23 -9.96 14.10
N PHE A 21 11.01 -9.76 14.63
CA PHE A 21 9.95 -9.01 13.94
C PHE A 21 10.29 -7.51 13.81
N VAL A 22 10.98 -6.93 14.79
CA VAL A 22 11.49 -5.55 14.67
C VAL A 22 12.55 -5.46 13.58
N HIS A 23 13.43 -6.47 13.46
CA HIS A 23 14.46 -6.52 12.44
C HIS A 23 13.87 -6.59 11.02
N ILE A 24 12.90 -7.46 10.78
CA ILE A 24 12.26 -7.55 9.46
C ILE A 24 11.54 -6.25 9.08
N LEU A 25 10.91 -5.55 10.04
CA LEU A 25 10.30 -4.24 9.80
C LEU A 25 11.36 -3.20 9.38
N ARG A 26 12.57 -3.28 9.95
CA ARG A 26 13.69 -2.42 9.57
C ARG A 26 14.17 -2.73 8.14
N CYS A 27 14.28 -4.01 7.77
CA CYS A 27 14.58 -4.41 6.39
C CYS A 27 13.49 -3.94 5.42
N LEU A 28 12.21 -4.10 5.77
CA LEU A 28 11.10 -3.60 4.96
C LEU A 28 11.16 -2.08 4.79
N TYR A 29 11.51 -1.35 5.85
CA TYR A 29 11.66 0.10 5.76
C TYR A 29 12.73 0.52 4.77
N GLN A 30 13.86 -0.21 4.69
CA GLN A 30 14.88 0.03 3.67
C GLN A 30 14.33 -0.18 2.26
N VAL A 31 13.60 -1.26 2.01
CA VAL A 31 12.94 -1.51 0.72
C VAL A 31 11.97 -0.38 0.35
N VAL A 32 11.18 0.11 1.32
CA VAL A 32 10.22 1.19 1.08
C VAL A 32 10.93 2.48 0.65
N ILE A 33 11.99 2.89 1.36
CA ILE A 33 12.68 4.14 1.03
C ILE A 33 13.49 4.02 -0.26
N SER A 34 14.00 2.83 -0.59
CA SER A 34 14.84 2.60 -1.76
C SER A 34 14.04 2.40 -3.06
N TYR A 35 12.81 1.87 -2.96
CA TYR A 35 12.05 1.41 -4.13
C TYR A 35 10.65 2.01 -4.26
N PHE A 36 9.97 2.37 -3.16
CA PHE A 36 8.58 2.86 -3.21
C PHE A 36 8.49 4.39 -3.30
N GLY A 37 9.63 5.10 -3.33
CA GLY A 37 9.70 6.54 -3.54
C GLY A 37 9.61 6.93 -5.02
N MET A 38 9.79 8.22 -5.32
CA MET A 38 9.86 8.73 -6.70
C MET A 38 11.21 8.46 -7.39
N SER A 39 12.25 8.20 -6.59
CA SER A 39 13.59 7.84 -7.05
C SER A 39 13.85 6.36 -6.80
N LEU A 40 14.47 5.70 -7.78
CA LEU A 40 14.96 4.34 -7.64
C LEU A 40 16.40 4.37 -7.11
N ASP A 41 16.62 3.79 -5.93
CA ASP A 41 17.96 3.60 -5.38
C ASP A 41 18.69 2.48 -6.14
N PRO A 42 19.95 2.66 -6.58
CA PRO A 42 20.72 1.62 -7.27
C PRO A 42 20.84 0.30 -6.50
N GLU A 43 20.81 0.34 -5.16
CA GLU A 43 20.97 -0.83 -4.28
C GLU A 43 19.64 -1.49 -3.88
N TYR A 44 18.53 -1.09 -4.49
CA TYR A 44 17.20 -1.62 -4.16
C TYR A 44 17.12 -3.16 -4.22
N GLU A 45 17.81 -3.80 -5.19
CA GLU A 45 17.84 -5.27 -5.31
C GLU A 45 18.48 -5.91 -4.07
N THR A 46 19.55 -5.33 -3.56
CA THR A 46 20.25 -5.76 -2.35
C THR A 46 19.32 -5.67 -1.14
N TYR A 47 18.55 -4.60 -1.01
CA TYR A 47 17.61 -4.43 0.09
C TYR A 47 16.43 -5.40 0.03
N ILE A 48 15.88 -5.66 -1.17
CA ILE A 48 14.80 -6.64 -1.38
C ILE A 48 15.30 -8.05 -1.05
N LYS A 49 16.50 -8.42 -1.51
CA LYS A 49 17.10 -9.72 -1.20
C LYS A 49 17.32 -9.89 0.31
N LYS A 50 17.88 -8.88 0.97
CA LYS A 50 18.06 -8.90 2.43
C LYS A 50 16.72 -9.03 3.17
N PHE A 51 15.69 -8.34 2.72
CA PHE A 51 14.34 -8.49 3.28
C PHE A 51 13.81 -9.92 3.09
N LYS A 52 13.98 -10.51 1.90
CA LYS A 52 13.60 -11.91 1.61
C LYS A 52 14.28 -12.88 2.58
N ASP A 53 15.60 -12.81 2.70
CA ASP A 53 16.38 -13.71 3.55
C ASP A 53 15.90 -13.65 5.01
N VAL A 54 15.77 -12.44 5.56
CA VAL A 54 15.28 -12.24 6.94
C VAL A 54 13.82 -12.69 7.12
N TYR A 55 12.98 -12.56 6.09
CA TYR A 55 11.60 -13.00 6.15
C TYR A 55 11.51 -14.54 6.21
N MET A 56 12.33 -15.23 5.43
CA MET A 56 12.40 -16.69 5.41
C MET A 56 12.89 -17.24 6.76
N ASP A 57 13.85 -16.56 7.40
CA ASP A 57 14.37 -16.93 8.72
C ASP A 57 13.32 -16.86 9.85
N LEU A 58 12.22 -16.10 9.66
CA LEU A 58 11.11 -16.07 10.63
C LEU A 58 10.30 -17.36 10.66
N GLY A 59 10.39 -18.21 9.63
CA GLY A 59 9.63 -19.46 9.54
C GLY A 59 8.11 -19.28 9.45
N ILE A 60 7.65 -18.11 9.03
CA ILE A 60 6.22 -17.80 8.84
C ILE A 60 5.78 -18.00 7.39
N SER A 61 4.48 -18.18 7.17
CA SER A 61 3.93 -18.34 5.82
C SER A 61 4.13 -17.09 4.97
N ILE A 62 4.55 -17.29 3.72
CA ILE A 62 4.71 -16.20 2.75
C ILE A 62 3.33 -15.71 2.32
N THR A 63 3.07 -14.42 2.55
CA THR A 63 1.85 -13.78 2.05
C THR A 63 1.99 -13.43 0.56
N PRO A 64 0.88 -13.33 -0.21
CA PRO A 64 0.95 -12.95 -1.62
C PRO A 64 1.70 -11.63 -1.88
N LYS A 65 1.56 -10.64 -0.97
CA LYS A 65 2.27 -9.36 -1.10
C LYS A 65 3.78 -9.50 -0.92
N VAL A 66 4.21 -10.37 -0.02
CA VAL A 66 5.64 -10.66 0.18
C VAL A 66 6.19 -11.41 -1.04
N HIS A 67 5.45 -12.40 -1.54
CA HIS A 67 5.84 -13.14 -2.74
C HIS A 67 6.01 -12.21 -3.95
N ILE A 68 5.03 -11.34 -4.22
CA ILE A 68 5.12 -10.35 -5.31
C ILE A 68 6.35 -9.46 -5.13
N LEU A 69 6.60 -8.97 -3.91
CA LEU A 69 7.75 -8.11 -3.62
C LEU A 69 9.10 -8.81 -3.82
N THR A 70 9.22 -10.10 -3.50
CA THR A 70 10.50 -10.81 -3.54
C THR A 70 10.76 -11.53 -4.86
N GLU A 71 9.71 -11.88 -5.61
CA GLU A 71 9.85 -12.63 -6.88
C GLU A 71 9.55 -11.79 -8.12
N ASN A 72 8.51 -10.93 -8.10
CA ASN A 72 8.04 -10.26 -9.33
C ASN A 72 8.54 -8.83 -9.47
N VAL A 73 8.70 -8.12 -8.36
CA VAL A 73 9.05 -6.70 -8.37
C VAL A 73 10.44 -6.43 -8.97
N LEU A 74 11.39 -7.35 -8.79
CA LEU A 74 12.73 -7.22 -9.40
C LEU A 74 12.67 -7.28 -10.93
N ASP A 75 11.92 -8.24 -11.47
CA ASP A 75 11.75 -8.39 -12.91
C ASP A 75 11.00 -7.20 -13.50
N PHE A 76 9.92 -6.76 -12.82
CA PHE A 76 9.19 -5.55 -13.18
C PHE A 76 10.11 -4.32 -13.21
N SER A 77 10.95 -4.14 -12.18
CA SER A 77 11.89 -3.02 -12.13
C SER A 77 12.89 -3.03 -13.29
N LYS A 78 13.39 -4.21 -13.67
CA LYS A 78 14.32 -4.37 -14.80
C LYS A 78 13.68 -4.06 -16.15
N GLU A 79 12.40 -4.39 -16.31
CA GLU A 79 11.66 -4.13 -17.54
C GLU A 79 11.31 -2.64 -17.71
N TYR A 80 10.85 -1.99 -16.63
CA TYR A 80 10.29 -0.64 -16.72
C TYR A 80 11.25 0.48 -16.26
N GLY A 81 12.33 0.14 -15.55
CA GLY A 81 13.40 1.07 -15.16
C GLY A 81 13.00 2.18 -14.18
N ASN A 82 11.81 2.10 -13.59
CA ASN A 82 11.25 3.13 -12.72
C ASN A 82 10.95 2.58 -11.32
N SER A 83 10.89 3.48 -10.34
CA SER A 83 10.41 3.15 -8.99
C SER A 83 8.92 2.85 -8.99
N LEU A 84 8.46 2.12 -7.96
CA LEU A 84 7.06 1.63 -7.92
C LEU A 84 6.03 2.76 -7.77
N SER A 85 6.44 3.93 -7.26
CA SER A 85 5.54 5.06 -7.04
C SER A 85 4.87 5.56 -8.31
N TRP A 86 5.54 5.44 -9.46
CA TRP A 86 5.00 5.81 -10.77
C TRP A 86 3.76 4.99 -11.18
N TYR A 87 3.64 3.79 -10.61
CA TYR A 87 2.55 2.85 -10.87
C TYR A 87 1.58 2.75 -9.68
N SER A 88 1.69 3.65 -8.70
CA SER A 88 0.86 3.56 -7.50
C SER A 88 -0.58 4.05 -7.73
N GLU A 89 -1.51 3.44 -7.01
CA GLU A 89 -2.92 3.84 -7.02
C GLU A 89 -3.18 5.13 -6.20
N GLN A 90 -2.16 5.72 -5.56
CA GLN A 90 -2.33 6.84 -4.63
C GLN A 90 -2.99 8.07 -5.28
N ALA A 91 -2.66 8.36 -6.54
CA ALA A 91 -3.26 9.48 -7.25
C ALA A 91 -4.76 9.26 -7.50
N LEU A 92 -5.15 8.03 -7.83
CA LEU A 92 -6.54 7.64 -8.00
C LEU A 92 -7.30 7.68 -6.67
N GLU A 93 -6.71 7.12 -5.60
CA GLU A 93 -7.29 7.16 -4.25
C GLU A 93 -7.51 8.61 -3.77
N SER A 94 -6.55 9.51 -4.03
CA SER A 94 -6.68 10.93 -3.71
C SER A 94 -7.84 11.58 -4.48
N SER A 95 -7.96 11.27 -5.77
CA SER A 95 -9.05 11.79 -6.62
C SER A 95 -10.42 11.28 -6.13
N HIS A 96 -10.51 10.00 -5.76
CA HIS A 96 -11.73 9.44 -5.17
C HIS A 96 -12.10 10.11 -3.85
N HIS A 97 -11.11 10.35 -2.97
CA HIS A 97 -11.35 11.04 -1.71
C HIS A 97 -11.90 12.46 -1.95
N ASP A 98 -11.29 13.21 -2.86
CA ASP A 98 -11.71 14.58 -3.18
C ASP A 98 -13.10 14.62 -3.81
N PHE A 99 -13.40 13.70 -4.72
CA PHE A 99 -14.73 13.55 -5.28
C PHE A 99 -15.76 13.27 -4.19
N LEU A 100 -15.50 12.31 -3.30
CA LEU A 100 -16.44 11.96 -2.23
C LEU A 100 -16.70 13.16 -1.31
N ARG A 101 -15.66 13.88 -0.91
CA ARG A 101 -15.81 15.02 0.01
C ARG A 101 -16.46 16.22 -0.63
N ASN A 102 -15.99 16.61 -1.82
CA ASN A 102 -16.33 17.91 -2.39
C ASN A 102 -17.50 17.84 -3.37
N CYS A 103 -17.62 16.75 -4.14
CA CYS A 103 -18.73 16.58 -5.06
C CYS A 103 -19.85 15.79 -4.38
N TRP A 104 -19.59 14.54 -4.00
CA TRP A 104 -20.64 13.64 -3.52
C TRP A 104 -21.32 14.18 -2.25
N GLU A 105 -20.57 14.48 -1.19
CA GLU A 105 -21.11 14.90 0.10
C GLU A 105 -21.51 16.38 0.13
N LYS A 106 -20.60 17.30 -0.20
CA LYS A 106 -20.85 18.75 -0.08
C LYS A 106 -21.84 19.29 -1.12
N GLN A 107 -21.79 18.82 -2.38
CA GLN A 107 -22.70 19.31 -3.43
C GLN A 107 -24.05 18.55 -3.46
N SER A 108 -24.38 17.78 -2.42
CA SER A 108 -25.68 17.11 -2.26
C SER A 108 -26.06 16.10 -3.35
N TYR A 109 -25.09 15.61 -4.14
CA TYR A 109 -25.28 14.44 -5.00
C TYR A 109 -25.54 13.18 -4.16
N LYS A 110 -24.96 13.13 -2.95
CA LYS A 110 -25.24 12.10 -1.96
C LYS A 110 -26.70 12.19 -1.53
N ARG A 111 -27.38 11.12 -1.82
CA ARG A 111 -28.81 11.10 -2.02
C ARG A 111 -29.37 10.32 -0.80
N LEU A 112 -30.13 10.96 0.11
CA LEU A 112 -30.71 10.36 1.34
C LEU A 112 -31.45 9.03 1.10
N LEU A 113 -31.39 8.14 2.10
CA LEU A 113 -32.13 6.88 2.12
C LEU A 113 -33.63 7.15 2.38
N GLY A 114 -34.50 6.33 1.78
CA GLY A 114 -35.95 6.34 2.06
C GLY A 114 -36.75 7.44 1.35
N ARG A 115 -36.27 7.96 0.22
CA ARG A 115 -37.01 8.99 -0.50
C ARG A 115 -38.20 8.43 -1.29
N PRO A 116 -39.35 9.12 -1.28
CA PRO A 116 -40.55 8.67 -1.96
C PRO A 116 -40.40 8.59 -3.49
N ASP A 117 -39.51 9.38 -4.08
CA ASP A 117 -39.26 9.43 -5.53
C ASP A 117 -38.30 8.33 -6.04
N TYR A 118 -37.69 7.54 -5.14
CA TYR A 118 -36.68 6.56 -5.52
C TYR A 118 -37.22 5.49 -6.48
N ALA A 119 -38.39 4.92 -6.18
CA ALA A 119 -39.00 3.88 -7.01
C ALA A 119 -39.35 4.40 -8.42
N GLN A 120 -39.82 5.64 -8.53
CA GLN A 120 -40.14 6.28 -9.80
C GLN A 120 -38.88 6.51 -10.64
N ASN A 121 -37.83 7.07 -10.04
CA ASN A 121 -36.57 7.34 -10.73
C ASN A 121 -35.83 6.05 -11.13
N LEU A 122 -35.87 5.01 -10.30
CA LEU A 122 -35.31 3.70 -10.63
C LEU A 122 -36.05 3.07 -11.82
N LYS A 123 -37.39 3.12 -11.80
CA LYS A 123 -38.20 2.62 -12.92
C LYS A 123 -37.87 3.35 -14.22
N ALA A 124 -37.72 4.68 -14.18
CA ALA A 124 -37.35 5.48 -15.35
C ALA A 124 -35.95 5.16 -15.90
N ALA A 125 -34.99 4.79 -15.03
CA ALA A 125 -33.63 4.46 -15.44
C ALA A 125 -33.48 3.05 -16.06
N VAL A 126 -34.40 2.13 -15.76
CA VAL A 126 -34.32 0.72 -16.19
C VAL A 126 -35.13 0.44 -17.45
N ILE A 127 -36.16 1.23 -17.74
CA ILE A 127 -37.04 1.06 -18.91
C ILE A 127 -36.56 1.96 -20.07
N ALA A 128 -35.24 2.01 -20.30
CA ALA A 128 -34.66 2.57 -21.52
C ALA A 128 -34.83 1.58 -22.69
#